data_AF-A0AB74N1T2-F1
#
_entry.id   AF-A0AB74N1T2-F1
#
_cell.length_a   1.000
_cell.length_b   1.000
_cell.length_c   1.000
_cell.angle_alpha   90.00
_cell.angle_beta   90.00
_cell.angle_gamma   90.00
#
_symmetry.space_group_name_H-M   'P 1'
#
loop_
_entity.id
_entity.type
_entity.pdbx_description
1 polymer ?
#
loop_
_entity_poly.entity_id
_entity_poly.type
_entity_poly.pdbx_seq_one_letter_code
_entity_poly.pdbx_strand_id
1 'polypeptide(L)'
;MDLANREIIAYNFAKRPKFSLVKRMPEEGLGKLKPSECPIIHSDQGVLYGSAEWVKMLEGKAIQSMSRRGNCYDNAVIESFFAILKSECFYSRTYTSIAELQAEIEEYLVYYNQERIKLDLKGLSPVQYRAQYL
;
A
#
# COMPACT_ATOMS: atom_id res chain seq x y z
N MET A 1 -2.14 -1.26 -1.19
CA MET A 1 -2.65 -0.73 -2.46
C MET A 1 -3.69 -1.70 -2.99
N ASP A 2 -4.83 -1.19 -3.46
CA ASP A 2 -5.78 -1.97 -4.25
C ASP A 2 -5.27 -2.07 -5.70
N LEU A 3 -5.14 -3.29 -6.22
CA LEU A 3 -4.60 -3.49 -7.56
C LEU A 3 -5.58 -3.14 -8.67
N ALA A 4 -6.90 -3.10 -8.42
CA ALA A 4 -7.91 -2.82 -9.42
C ALA A 4 -7.89 -1.36 -9.89
N ASN A 5 -7.69 -0.42 -8.97
CA ASN A 5 -7.69 1.01 -9.24
C ASN A 5 -6.40 1.73 -8.80
N ARG A 6 -5.41 1.00 -8.28
CA ARG A 6 -4.14 1.53 -7.76
C ARG A 6 -4.25 2.42 -6.52
N GLU A 7 -5.38 2.43 -5.82
CA GLU A 7 -5.58 3.28 -4.64
C GLU A 7 -4.74 2.80 -3.44
N ILE A 8 -4.10 3.73 -2.74
CA ILE A 8 -3.48 3.45 -1.45
C ILE A 8 -4.56 3.46 -0.38
N ILE A 9 -5.10 2.28 -0.09
CA ILE A 9 -6.25 2.10 0.82
C ILE A 9 -5.90 2.12 2.31
N ALA A 10 -4.63 1.87 2.67
CA ALA A 10 -4.12 1.85 4.04
C ALA A 10 -2.59 1.99 4.00
N TYR A 11 -2.02 2.66 5.01
CA TYR A 11 -0.59 2.83 5.19
C TYR A 11 -0.28 3.00 6.68
N ASN A 12 0.98 2.82 7.07
CA ASN A 12 1.40 3.00 8.44
C ASN A 12 2.88 3.39 8.51
N PHE A 13 3.25 4.17 9.52
CA PHE A 13 4.61 4.58 9.76
C PHE A 13 5.17 3.93 11.02
N ALA A 14 6.44 3.52 10.97
CA ALA A 14 7.20 3.13 12.14
C ALA A 14 8.67 3.50 11.98
N LYS A 15 9.32 3.89 13.08
CA LYS A 15 10.76 4.16 13.11
C LYS A 15 11.61 2.88 13.15
N ARG A 16 10.97 1.71 13.30
CA ARG A 16 11.63 0.39 13.37
C ARG A 16 10.78 -0.66 12.67
N PRO A 17 11.38 -1.64 11.98
CA PRO A 17 10.67 -2.71 11.30
C PRO A 17 10.17 -3.78 12.29
N LYS A 18 9.17 -3.43 13.10
CA LYS A 18 8.48 -4.35 14.02
C LYS A 18 7.17 -4.83 13.39
N PHE A 19 6.61 -5.94 13.87
CA PHE A 19 5.32 -6.46 13.37
C PHE A 19 4.18 -5.42 13.42
N SER A 20 4.21 -4.49 14.39
CA SER A 20 3.28 -3.36 14.45
C SER A 20 3.23 -2.48 13.20
N LEU A 21 4.31 -2.46 12.40
CA LEU A 21 4.37 -1.73 11.13
C LEU A 21 3.38 -2.33 10.13
N VAL A 22 3.38 -3.67 10.00
CA VAL A 22 2.55 -4.38 9.03
C VAL A 22 1.15 -4.70 9.58
N LYS A 23 1.00 -4.86 10.90
CA LYS A 23 -0.26 -5.22 11.54
C LYS A 23 -1.39 -4.22 11.28
N ARG A 24 -1.11 -2.92 11.35
CA ARG A 24 -2.15 -1.88 11.27
C ARG A 24 -2.80 -1.78 9.90
N MET A 25 -2.06 -2.07 8.82
CA MET A 25 -2.58 -1.84 7.46
C MET A 25 -3.70 -2.84 7.10
N PRO A 26 -3.60 -4.16 7.38
CA PRO A 26 -4.72 -5.07 7.21
C PRO A 26 -5.87 -4.79 8.17
N GLU A 27 -5.62 -4.36 9.42
CA GLU A 27 -6.70 -3.99 10.35
C GLU A 27 -7.55 -2.84 9.78
N GLU A 28 -6.91 -1.80 9.22
CA GLU A 28 -7.62 -0.70 8.57
C GLU A 28 -8.25 -1.12 7.23
N GLY A 29 -7.49 -1.81 6.38
CA GLY A 29 -7.93 -2.18 5.03
C GLY A 29 -9.06 -3.21 5.02
N LEU A 30 -8.93 -4.28 5.82
CA LEU A 30 -9.96 -5.32 5.94
C LEU A 30 -11.20 -4.80 6.68
N GLY A 31 -11.05 -3.80 7.56
CA GLY A 31 -12.18 -3.14 8.22
C GLY A 31 -13.12 -2.40 7.27
N LYS A 32 -12.68 -2.11 6.04
CA LYS A 32 -13.49 -1.47 4.99
C LYS A 32 -14.31 -2.48 4.17
N LEU A 33 -14.05 -3.77 4.33
CA LEU A 33 -14.71 -4.85 3.58
C LEU A 33 -15.91 -5.43 4.34
N LYS A 34 -16.84 -6.00 3.59
CA LYS A 34 -17.97 -6.75 4.17
C LYS A 34 -17.45 -8.05 4.79
N PRO A 35 -18.10 -8.58 5.85
CA PRO A 35 -17.69 -9.85 6.47
C PRO A 35 -17.67 -11.06 5.53
N SER A 36 -18.41 -11.00 4.42
CA SER A 36 -18.45 -12.05 3.38
C SER A 36 -17.30 -11.97 2.38
N GLU A 37 -16.55 -10.86 2.36
CA GLU A 37 -15.44 -10.65 1.43
C GLU A 37 -14.15 -11.22 2.01
N CYS A 38 -13.44 -12.01 1.21
CA CYS A 38 -12.15 -12.59 1.57
C CYS A 38 -11.12 -12.18 0.51
N PRO A 39 -10.45 -11.03 0.68
CA PRO A 39 -9.50 -10.55 -0.31
C PRO A 39 -8.22 -11.38 -0.31
N ILE A 40 -7.45 -11.24 -1.39
CA ILE A 40 -6.08 -11.73 -1.45
C ILE A 40 -5.16 -10.59 -1.03
N ILE A 41 -4.31 -10.82 -0.02
CA ILE A 41 -3.22 -9.91 0.31
C ILE A 41 -1.93 -10.48 -0.28
N HIS A 42 -1.39 -9.77 -1.26
CA HIS A 42 -0.12 -10.12 -1.90
C HIS A 42 1.04 -9.32 -1.29
N SER A 43 2.12 -10.02 -0.91
CA SER A 43 3.35 -9.41 -0.39
C SER A 43 4.60 -10.06 -0.98
N ASP A 44 5.77 -9.48 -0.69
CA ASP A 44 7.02 -10.20 -0.85
C ASP A 44 7.21 -11.29 0.24
N GLN A 45 8.32 -12.02 0.16
CA GLN A 45 8.76 -12.97 1.19
C GLN A 45 9.58 -12.29 2.32
N GLY A 46 9.32 -11.01 2.61
CA GLY A 46 9.96 -10.29 3.69
C GLY A 46 9.69 -10.94 5.06
N VAL A 47 10.64 -10.79 5.99
CA VAL A 47 10.62 -11.46 7.30
C VAL A 47 9.31 -11.23 8.07
N LEU A 48 8.73 -10.03 8.00
CA LEU A 48 7.49 -9.71 8.70
C LEU A 48 6.28 -10.43 8.09
N TYR A 49 6.19 -10.49 6.77
CA TYR A 49 5.08 -11.12 6.04
C TYR A 49 5.17 -12.66 6.04
N GLY A 50 6.37 -13.22 6.26
CA GLY A 50 6.58 -14.65 6.45
C GLY A 50 6.40 -15.15 7.90
N SER A 51 6.10 -14.25 8.85
CA SER A 51 6.04 -14.60 10.28
C SER A 51 4.76 -15.34 10.66
N ALA A 52 4.82 -16.16 11.71
CA ALA A 52 3.63 -16.83 12.27
C ALA A 52 2.57 -15.84 12.77
N GLU A 53 2.99 -14.68 13.27
CA GLU A 53 2.09 -13.60 13.67
C GLU A 53 1.28 -13.05 12.49
N TRP A 54 1.91 -12.93 11.31
CA TRP A 54 1.23 -12.51 10.09
C TRP A 54 0.20 -13.54 9.63
N VAL A 55 0.59 -14.81 9.55
CA VAL A 55 -0.31 -15.90 9.14
C VAL A 55 -1.55 -15.95 10.03
N LYS A 56 -1.34 -15.91 11.36
CA LYS A 56 -2.43 -15.91 12.35
C LYS A 56 -3.34 -14.67 12.23
N MET A 57 -2.77 -13.52 11.88
CA MET A 57 -3.55 -12.30 11.72
C MET A 57 -4.52 -12.35 10.54
N LEU A 58 -4.13 -13.01 9.45
CA LEU A 58 -4.93 -13.14 8.23
C LEU A 58 -5.92 -14.31 8.26
N GLU A 59 -5.73 -15.26 9.18
CA GLU A 59 -6.57 -16.44 9.33
C GLU A 59 -8.08 -16.08 9.41
N GLY A 60 -8.85 -16.64 8.48
CA GLY A 60 -10.30 -16.40 8.38
C GLY A 60 -10.70 -15.01 7.86
N LYS A 61 -9.75 -14.14 7.49
CA LYS A 61 -10.02 -12.76 7.04
C LYS A 61 -9.50 -12.45 5.64
N ALA A 62 -8.41 -13.08 5.22
CA ALA A 62 -7.81 -12.88 3.92
C ALA A 62 -6.98 -14.10 3.49
N ILE A 63 -6.81 -14.27 2.19
CA ILE A 63 -5.90 -15.26 1.61
C ILE A 63 -4.51 -14.62 1.49
N GLN A 64 -3.50 -15.22 2.10
CA GLN A 64 -2.11 -14.81 1.90
C GLN A 64 -1.60 -15.27 0.54
N SER A 65 -1.02 -14.35 -0.21
CA SER A 65 -0.26 -14.61 -1.44
C SER A 65 1.12 -13.99 -1.31
N MET A 66 2.17 -14.67 -1.77
CA MET A 66 3.54 -14.15 -1.72
C MET A 66 4.24 -14.31 -3.06
N SER A 67 5.11 -13.35 -3.39
CA SER A 67 5.95 -13.43 -4.59
C SER A 67 6.89 -14.65 -4.57
N ARG A 68 7.27 -15.12 -5.75
CA ARG A 68 8.29 -16.17 -5.88
C ARG A 68 9.67 -15.61 -5.55
N ARG A 69 10.54 -16.43 -4.95
CA ARG A 69 11.95 -16.06 -4.75
C ARG A 69 12.60 -15.71 -6.08
N GLY A 70 13.24 -14.55 -6.14
CA GLY A 70 13.90 -14.07 -7.36
C GLY A 70 12.96 -13.51 -8.44
N ASN A 71 11.66 -13.35 -8.17
CA ASN A 71 10.71 -12.74 -9.10
C ASN A 71 10.29 -11.34 -8.63
N CYS A 72 10.88 -10.29 -9.20
CA CYS A 72 10.53 -8.91 -8.89
C CYS A 72 9.21 -8.45 -9.55
N TYR A 73 8.75 -9.13 -10.61
CA TYR A 73 7.56 -8.70 -11.35
C TYR A 73 6.28 -8.74 -10.50
N ASP A 74 6.21 -9.67 -9.55
CA ASP A 74 5.06 -9.85 -8.65
C ASP A 74 4.83 -8.58 -7.78
N ASN A 75 5.89 -7.84 -7.46
CA ASN A 75 5.83 -6.62 -6.64
C ASN A 75 5.95 -5.32 -7.46
N ALA A 76 6.11 -5.42 -8.79
CA ALA A 76 6.45 -4.27 -9.63
C ALA A 76 5.45 -3.11 -9.50
N VAL A 77 4.16 -3.39 -9.30
CA VAL A 77 3.13 -2.34 -9.16
C VAL A 77 3.37 -1.47 -7.94
N ILE A 78 3.60 -2.09 -6.77
CA ILE A 78 3.82 -1.34 -5.53
C ILE A 78 5.23 -0.73 -5.50
N GLU A 79 6.22 -1.40 -6.09
CA GLU A 79 7.58 -0.86 -6.24
C GLU A 79 7.59 0.38 -7.15
N SER A 80 6.82 0.38 -8.24
CA SER A 80 6.64 1.54 -9.10
C SER A 80 6.04 2.73 -8.33
N PHE A 81 5.04 2.48 -7.50
CA PHE A 81 4.51 3.51 -6.59
C PHE A 81 5.58 4.07 -5.66
N PHE A 82 6.39 3.22 -5.02
CA PHE A 82 7.45 3.70 -4.12
C PHE A 82 8.55 4.47 -4.86
N ALA A 83 8.90 4.08 -6.08
CA ALA A 83 9.87 4.81 -6.90
C ALA A 83 9.38 6.23 -7.20
N ILE A 84 8.12 6.36 -7.60
CA ILE A 84 7.47 7.64 -7.89
C ILE A 84 7.38 8.49 -6.63
N LEU A 85 6.87 7.95 -5.52
CA LEU A 85 6.78 8.63 -4.23
C LEU A 85 8.15 9.19 -3.82
N LYS A 86 9.20 8.38 -3.89
CA LYS A 86 10.55 8.82 -3.54
C LYS A 86 11.06 9.91 -4.49
N SER A 87 10.81 9.78 -5.78
CA SER A 87 11.25 10.78 -6.76
C SER A 87 10.57 12.12 -6.58
N GLU A 88 9.26 12.12 -6.37
CA GLU A 88 8.45 13.34 -6.36
C GLU A 88 8.42 14.01 -4.98
N CYS A 89 8.34 13.21 -3.90
CA CYS A 89 8.27 13.71 -2.53
C CYS A 89 9.64 13.69 -1.83
N PHE A 90 10.42 12.60 -1.92
CA PHE A 90 11.58 12.45 -1.05
C PHE A 90 12.87 13.09 -1.58
N TYR A 91 13.27 12.80 -2.83
CA TYR A 91 14.59 13.18 -3.35
C TYR A 91 14.71 14.66 -3.77
N SER A 92 13.58 15.33 -3.99
CA SER A 92 13.52 16.72 -4.42
C SER A 92 13.59 17.73 -3.26
N ARG A 93 13.58 17.25 -2.00
CA ARG A 93 13.49 18.07 -0.79
C ARG A 93 14.43 17.58 0.32
N THR A 94 14.79 18.49 1.22
CA THR A 94 15.50 18.16 2.46
C THR A 94 14.53 18.29 3.63
N TYR A 95 14.47 17.27 4.48
CA TYR A 95 13.62 17.24 5.67
C TYR A 95 14.45 17.46 6.93
N THR A 96 13.95 18.28 7.84
CA THR A 96 14.58 18.59 9.12
C THR A 96 14.10 17.67 10.25
N SER A 97 12.98 16.97 10.05
CA SER A 97 12.47 15.99 11.02
C SER A 97 11.69 14.85 10.37
N ILE A 98 11.55 13.74 11.11
CA ILE A 98 10.68 12.62 10.69
C ILE A 98 9.22 13.06 10.60
N ALA A 99 8.77 13.95 11.50
CA ALA A 99 7.39 14.42 11.51
C ALA A 99 7.05 15.23 10.25
N GLU A 100 7.98 16.08 9.81
CA GLU A 100 7.87 16.83 8.56
C GLU A 100 7.78 15.90 7.35
N LEU A 101 8.65 14.89 7.28
CA LEU A 101 8.59 13.88 6.22
C LEU A 101 7.27 13.10 6.23
N GLN A 102 6.75 12.74 7.42
CA GLN A 102 5.48 12.03 7.53
C GLN A 102 4.32 12.89 7.01
N ALA A 103 4.26 14.17 7.41
CA ALA A 103 3.23 15.09 6.95
C ALA A 103 3.25 15.25 5.42
N GLU A 104 4.43 15.39 4.82
CA GLU A 104 4.56 15.47 3.36
C GLU A 104 4.10 14.17 2.67
N ILE A 105 4.47 13.00 3.19
CA ILE A 105 4.01 11.72 2.63
C ILE A 105 2.47 11.62 2.73
N GLU A 106 1.87 12.04 3.85
CA GLU A 106 0.42 12.04 4.02
C GLU A 106 -0.28 12.95 3.02
N GLU A 107 0.22 14.18 2.82
CA GLU A 107 -0.29 15.10 1.78
C GLU A 107 -0.14 14.50 0.37
N TYR A 108 1.03 13.92 0.10
CA TYR A 108 1.28 13.25 -1.17
C TYR A 108 0.32 12.08 -1.43
N LEU A 109 -0.02 11.29 -0.40
CA LEU A 109 -0.97 10.19 -0.54
C LEU A 109 -2.38 10.67 -0.87
N VAL A 110 -2.80 11.82 -0.32
CA VAL A 110 -4.06 12.48 -0.69
C VAL A 110 -4.02 12.88 -2.17
N TYR A 111 -2.99 13.61 -2.59
CA TYR A 111 -2.79 13.98 -3.99
C TYR A 111 -2.78 12.74 -4.91
N TYR A 112 -2.02 11.71 -4.55
CA TYR A 112 -1.89 10.47 -5.33
C TYR A 112 -3.25 9.80 -5.54
N ASN A 113 -4.06 9.69 -4.49
CA ASN A 113 -5.34 9.01 -4.57
C ASN A 113 -6.43 9.86 -5.25
N GLN A 114 -6.45 11.17 -5.00
CA GLN A 114 -7.56 12.05 -5.39
C GLN A 114 -7.33 12.74 -6.74
N GLU A 115 -6.09 13.09 -7.07
CA GLU A 115 -5.80 14.05 -8.15
C GLU A 115 -4.83 13.50 -9.21
N ARG A 116 -3.94 12.56 -8.85
CA ARG A 116 -2.90 12.09 -9.78
C ARG A 116 -3.50 11.44 -11.02
N ILE A 117 -3.23 12.04 -12.17
CA ILE A 117 -3.60 11.50 -13.48
C ILE A 117 -2.80 10.22 -13.76
N LYS A 118 -3.52 9.14 -14.06
CA LYS A 118 -2.94 7.85 -14.45
C LYS A 118 -3.48 7.42 -15.80
N LEU A 119 -2.59 7.32 -16.79
CA LEU A 119 -2.96 6.95 -18.17
C LEU A 119 -3.54 5.53 -18.25
N ASP A 120 -3.01 4.60 -17.44
CA ASP A 120 -3.55 3.24 -17.27
C ASP A 120 -4.95 3.23 -16.66
N LEU A 121 -5.37 4.33 -16.02
CA LEU A 121 -6.71 4.56 -15.47
C LEU A 121 -7.53 5.55 -16.31
N LYS A 122 -7.33 5.58 -17.64
CA LYS A 122 -8.05 6.48 -18.58
C LYS A 122 -7.88 7.98 -18.26
N GLY A 123 -6.76 8.34 -17.64
CA GLY A 123 -6.49 9.72 -17.22
C GLY A 123 -7.18 10.14 -15.92
N LEU A 124 -7.76 9.20 -15.18
CA LEU A 124 -8.38 9.46 -13.88
C LEU A 124 -7.41 9.18 -12.73
N SER A 125 -7.69 9.77 -11.57
CA SER A 125 -7.06 9.39 -10.31
C SER A 125 -7.56 8.02 -9.81
N PRO A 126 -6.82 7.33 -8.92
CA PRO A 126 -7.27 6.07 -8.34
C PRO A 126 -8.70 6.10 -7.78
N VAL A 127 -9.04 7.16 -7.05
CA VAL A 127 -10.39 7.32 -6.45
C VAL A 127 -11.43 7.63 -7.53
N GLN A 128 -11.12 8.52 -8.47
CA GLN A 128 -12.03 8.83 -9.58
C GLN A 128 -12.33 7.60 -10.44
N TYR A 129 -11.32 6.78 -10.72
CA TYR A 129 -11.48 5.54 -11.47
C TYR A 129 -12.42 4.57 -10.75
N ARG A 130 -12.23 4.37 -9.43
CA ARG A 130 -13.15 3.55 -8.62
C ARG A 130 -14.57 4.09 -8.70
N ALA A 131 -14.79 5.36 -8.40
CA ALA A 131 -16.12 5.96 -8.37
C ALA A 131 -16.88 5.87 -9.72
N GLN A 132 -16.18 5.80 -10.85
CA GLN A 132 -16.80 5.74 -12.18
C GLN A 132 -16.93 4.33 -12.75
N TYR A 133 -16.07 3.38 -12.35
CA TYR A 133 -15.95 2.08 -13.01
C TYR A 133 -16.03 0.85 -12.08
N LEU A 134 -16.03 1.03 -10.76
CA LEU A 134 -16.09 -0.05 -9.76
C LEU A 134 -17.20 0.21 -8.73
#